data_AF-A0A924M6Z8-F1
#
_entry.id   AF-A0A924M6Z8-F1
#
_cell.length_a   1.000
_cell.length_b   1.000
_cell.length_c   1.000
_cell.angle_alpha   90.00
_cell.angle_beta   90.00
_cell.angle_gamma   90.00
#
_symmetry.space_group_name_H-M   'P 1'
#
loop_
_entity.id
_entity.type
_entity.pdbx_description
1 polymer ?
#
loop_
_entity_poly.entity_id
_entity_poly.type
_entity_poly.pdbx_seq_one_letter_code
_entity_poly.pdbx_strand_id
1 'polypeptide(L)'
;MAIFNRLGTKGEEMSFIDHLEELRSHIIRSVLAVFVLAAVLFIYRDWVFDNIITGPINPDFITYRFLCNLSHTLHLKDALCMPPVQVSLQSTTFGGQFISTISLAFIGGFILAFPYIFWEFWRFIKPALRQKELDGTRFVIFWVSFFFFLGAAFGFFLLGPFTFNFLAGFQLGTKGMLITKPTLTDYIDNLTNLILGCGIAFELPVLAYALTKIGIVTPMMLKSSRKYAIVVILIV
;
A
#
# COMPACT_ATOMS: atom_id res chain seq x y z
N MET A 1 46.73 -2.71 -6.20
CA MET A 1 46.89 -1.44 -5.45
C MET A 1 46.31 -0.29 -6.28
N ALA A 2 44.97 -0.20 -6.40
CA ALA A 2 44.26 0.97 -6.98
C ALA A 2 42.71 0.92 -6.77
N ILE A 3 42.21 0.17 -5.78
CA ILE A 3 40.76 -0.11 -5.62
C ILE A 3 40.10 0.75 -4.52
N PHE A 4 40.85 1.59 -3.82
CA PHE A 4 40.32 2.43 -2.74
C PHE A 4 40.79 3.88 -2.89
N ASN A 5 40.31 4.61 -3.90
CA ASN A 5 40.36 6.07 -3.84
C ASN A 5 39.35 6.78 -4.74
N ARG A 6 38.06 6.55 -4.51
CA ARG A 6 37.01 7.52 -4.85
C ARG A 6 36.16 7.80 -3.62
N LEU A 7 36.79 8.43 -2.64
CA LEU A 7 36.08 9.30 -1.70
C LEU A 7 35.47 10.41 -2.56
N GLY A 8 34.15 10.31 -2.78
CA GLY A 8 33.38 11.19 -3.65
C GLY A 8 33.65 12.67 -3.34
N THR A 9 34.38 13.29 -4.26
CA THR A 9 34.50 14.73 -4.41
C THR A 9 33.12 15.32 -4.65
N LYS A 10 32.74 16.23 -3.77
CA LYS A 10 31.57 17.10 -3.95
C LYS A 10 31.79 17.94 -5.22
N GLY A 11 30.97 17.71 -6.24
CA GLY A 11 30.75 18.71 -7.30
C GLY A 11 31.29 18.40 -8.71
N GLU A 12 31.40 17.14 -9.12
CA GLU A 12 31.51 16.84 -10.56
C GLU A 12 30.10 16.68 -11.15
N GLU A 13 29.80 17.43 -12.22
CA GLU A 13 28.58 17.22 -13.01
C GLU A 13 28.57 15.77 -13.52
N MET A 14 27.61 14.97 -13.07
CA MET A 14 27.55 13.55 -13.40
C MET A 14 27.26 13.37 -14.89
N SER A 15 27.98 12.46 -15.55
CA SER A 15 27.65 12.04 -16.91
C SER A 15 26.29 11.32 -16.92
N PHE A 16 25.56 11.33 -18.03
CA PHE A 16 24.30 10.58 -18.18
C PHE A 16 24.45 9.10 -17.82
N ILE A 17 25.61 8.51 -18.11
CA ILE A 17 25.93 7.11 -17.78
C ILE A 17 26.12 6.92 -16.28
N ASP A 18 26.75 7.88 -15.60
CA ASP A 18 26.92 7.85 -14.15
C ASP A 18 25.55 7.94 -13.44
N HIS A 19 24.63 8.76 -13.96
CA HIS A 19 23.24 8.81 -13.47
C HIS A 19 22.49 7.47 -13.65
N LEU A 20 22.71 6.74 -14.75
CA LEU A 20 22.10 5.42 -14.97
C LEU A 20 22.69 4.35 -14.03
N GLU A 21 23.99 4.41 -13.76
CA GLU A 21 24.67 3.52 -12.80
C GLU A 21 24.13 3.74 -11.38
N GLU A 22 23.91 4.99 -10.98
CA GLU A 22 23.29 5.34 -9.70
C GLU A 22 21.86 4.77 -9.60
N LEU A 23 21.02 4.96 -10.63
CA LEU A 23 19.66 4.43 -10.63
C LEU A 23 19.63 2.91 -10.42
N ARG A 24 20.49 2.16 -11.13
CA ARG A 24 20.59 0.70 -11.00
C ARG A 24 20.93 0.30 -9.57
N SER A 25 21.93 0.95 -8.97
CA SER A 25 22.38 0.65 -7.60
C SER A 25 21.26 0.89 -6.58
N HIS A 26 20.52 1.99 -6.73
CA HIS A 26 19.36 2.33 -5.90
C HIS A 26 18.23 1.30 -6.02
N ILE A 27 17.92 0.85 -7.24
CA ILE A 27 16.90 -0.18 -7.47
C ILE A 27 17.31 -1.50 -6.82
N ILE A 28 18.56 -1.96 -7.02
CA ILE A 28 19.03 -3.23 -6.46
C ILE A 28 18.93 -3.23 -4.93
N ARG A 29 19.32 -2.14 -4.26
CA ARG A 29 19.23 -2.03 -2.80
C ARG A 29 17.79 -2.01 -2.31
N SER A 30 16.91 -1.31 -3.02
CA SER A 30 15.47 -1.25 -2.70
C SER A 30 14.83 -2.63 -2.82
N VAL A 31 15.12 -3.34 -3.93
CA VAL A 31 14.65 -4.71 -4.16
C VAL A 31 15.19 -5.65 -3.08
N LEU A 32 16.48 -5.58 -2.75
CA LEU A 32 17.08 -6.40 -1.71
C LEU A 32 16.40 -6.17 -0.35
N ALA A 33 16.10 -4.92 0.01
CA ALA A 33 15.37 -4.61 1.24
C ALA A 33 13.98 -5.27 1.27
N VAL A 34 13.23 -5.23 0.16
CA VAL A 34 11.94 -5.94 0.04
C VAL A 34 12.11 -7.45 0.21
N PHE A 35 13.10 -8.05 -0.44
CA PHE A 35 13.38 -9.49 -0.32
C PHE A 35 13.74 -9.90 1.12
N VAL A 36 14.56 -9.11 1.81
CA VAL A 36 14.93 -9.38 3.21
C VAL A 36 13.70 -9.33 4.12
N LEU A 37 12.87 -8.29 4.00
CA LEU A 37 11.65 -8.19 4.80
C LEU A 37 10.63 -9.26 4.43
N ALA A 38 10.49 -9.59 3.15
CA ALA A 38 9.63 -10.68 2.71
C ALA A 38 10.08 -12.03 3.28
N ALA A 39 11.38 -12.32 3.29
CA ALA A 39 11.90 -13.54 3.92
C ALA A 39 11.60 -13.60 5.42
N VAL A 40 11.73 -12.48 6.13
CA VAL A 40 11.35 -12.38 7.55
C VAL A 40 9.86 -12.65 7.73
N LEU A 41 8.99 -12.01 6.95
CA LEU A 41 7.54 -12.24 7.03
C LEU A 41 7.15 -13.68 6.67
N PHE A 42 7.85 -14.30 5.72
CA PHE A 42 7.61 -15.69 5.35
C PHE A 42 7.96 -16.67 6.49
N ILE A 43 9.02 -16.39 7.25
CA ILE A 43 9.39 -17.16 8.44
C ILE A 43 8.30 -17.02 9.53
N TYR A 44 7.76 -15.81 9.73
CA TYR A 44 6.72 -15.53 10.71
C TYR A 44 5.28 -15.61 10.14
N ARG A 45 5.07 -16.37 9.05
CA ARG A 45 3.81 -16.38 8.30
C ARG A 45 2.59 -16.72 9.14
N ASP A 46 2.70 -17.67 10.07
CA ASP A 46 1.56 -18.16 10.85
C ASP A 46 1.09 -17.05 11.81
N TRP A 47 2.04 -16.34 12.43
CA TRP A 47 1.75 -15.18 13.27
C TRP A 47 1.13 -14.03 12.50
N VAL A 48 1.63 -13.74 11.30
CA VAL A 48 1.07 -12.70 10.41
C VAL A 48 -0.35 -13.07 9.99
N PHE A 49 -0.58 -14.32 9.64
CA PHE A 49 -1.89 -14.80 9.23
C PHE A 49 -2.90 -14.67 10.38
N ASP A 50 -2.58 -15.21 11.55
CA ASP A 50 -3.49 -15.29 12.69
C ASP A 50 -3.76 -13.94 13.36
N ASN A 51 -2.80 -13.01 13.39
CA ASN A 51 -2.98 -11.73 14.09
C ASN A 51 -3.35 -10.57 13.18
N ILE A 52 -2.82 -10.54 11.95
CA ILE A 52 -3.02 -9.42 11.03
C ILE A 52 -4.08 -9.79 10.00
N ILE A 53 -3.88 -10.88 9.26
CA ILE A 53 -4.69 -11.17 8.08
C ILE A 53 -6.09 -11.63 8.45
N THR A 54 -6.29 -12.42 9.50
CA THR A 54 -7.66 -12.75 9.98
C THR A 54 -8.35 -11.58 10.69
N GLY A 55 -7.67 -10.45 10.90
CA GLY A 55 -8.19 -9.28 11.60
C GLY A 55 -9.59 -8.83 11.13
N PRO A 56 -9.80 -8.55 9.83
CA PRO A 56 -11.12 -8.13 9.31
C PRO A 56 -12.22 -9.21 9.40
N ILE A 57 -11.87 -10.48 9.60
CA ILE A 57 -12.84 -11.58 9.80
C ILE A 57 -13.18 -11.73 11.29
N ASN A 58 -12.30 -11.29 12.20
CA ASN A 58 -12.52 -11.44 13.63
C ASN A 58 -13.52 -10.41 14.19
N PRO A 59 -14.45 -10.84 15.08
CA PRO A 59 -15.46 -9.99 15.72
C PRO A 59 -14.90 -8.76 16.46
N ASP A 60 -13.69 -8.88 17.01
CA ASP A 60 -13.10 -7.88 17.91
C ASP A 60 -12.28 -6.80 17.19
N PHE A 61 -12.40 -6.71 15.86
CA PHE A 61 -11.62 -5.75 15.10
C PHE A 61 -12.00 -4.31 15.46
N ILE A 62 -10.97 -3.49 15.74
CA ILE A 62 -11.10 -2.12 16.27
C ILE A 62 -12.06 -1.26 15.41
N THR A 63 -12.08 -1.49 14.10
CA THR A 63 -12.98 -0.76 13.19
C THR A 63 -14.45 -1.04 13.44
N TYR A 64 -14.86 -2.30 13.65
CA TYR A 64 -16.27 -2.63 13.92
C TYR A 64 -16.73 -1.97 15.22
N ARG A 65 -15.87 -1.97 16.25
CA ARG A 65 -16.14 -1.30 17.52
C ARG A 65 -16.21 0.22 17.38
N PHE A 66 -15.30 0.82 16.60
CA PHE A 66 -15.28 2.27 16.35
C PHE A 66 -16.51 2.72 15.56
N LEU A 67 -16.85 2.03 14.46
CA LEU A 67 -18.01 2.35 13.63
C LEU A 67 -19.32 2.18 14.39
N CYS A 68 -19.43 1.13 15.21
CA CYS A 68 -20.63 0.90 16.02
C CYS A 68 -20.76 1.96 17.14
N ASN A 69 -19.66 2.36 17.78
CA ASN A 69 -19.65 3.48 18.74
C ASN A 69 -20.00 4.83 18.07
N LEU A 70 -19.49 5.06 16.86
CA LEU A 70 -19.80 6.25 16.06
C LEU A 70 -21.29 6.28 15.68
N SER A 71 -21.88 5.13 15.34
CA SER A 71 -23.31 4.99 15.06
C SER A 71 -24.16 5.36 16.27
N HIS A 72 -23.84 4.81 17.44
CA HIS A 72 -24.51 5.14 18.70
C HIS A 72 -24.38 6.63 19.04
N THR A 73 -23.20 7.22 18.79
CA THR A 73 -22.97 8.65 19.01
C THR A 73 -23.81 9.52 18.06
N LEU A 74 -24.00 9.10 16.81
CA LEU A 74 -24.73 9.85 15.78
C LEU A 74 -26.24 9.56 15.74
N HIS A 75 -26.78 8.74 16.66
CA HIS A 75 -28.21 8.36 16.73
C HIS A 75 -28.77 7.70 15.45
N LEU A 76 -27.87 7.31 14.54
CA LEU A 76 -28.14 6.38 13.49
C LEU A 76 -28.13 5.01 14.18
N LYS A 77 -29.27 4.32 14.22
CA LYS A 77 -29.46 2.95 14.78
C LYS A 77 -28.31 1.99 14.40
N ASP A 78 -28.37 0.73 14.82
CA ASP A 78 -27.40 -0.34 14.53
C ASP A 78 -27.11 -0.62 13.02
N ALA A 79 -27.56 0.23 12.10
CA ALA A 79 -27.33 0.17 10.67
C ALA A 79 -25.83 0.21 10.26
N LEU A 80 -24.95 0.77 11.08
CA LEU A 80 -23.49 0.74 10.85
C LEU A 80 -22.77 -0.35 11.65
N CYS A 81 -23.46 -1.04 12.55
CA CYS A 81 -22.91 -2.18 13.29
C CYS A 81 -22.97 -3.42 12.38
N MET A 82 -21.98 -3.54 11.51
CA MET A 82 -21.82 -4.71 10.64
C MET A 82 -21.45 -5.92 11.51
N PRO A 83 -22.30 -6.96 11.62
CA PRO A 83 -21.96 -8.16 12.37
C PRO A 83 -20.83 -8.92 11.66
N PRO A 84 -19.90 -9.53 12.41
CA PRO A 84 -18.82 -10.32 11.84
C PRO A 84 -19.42 -11.53 11.14
N VAL A 85 -19.10 -11.65 9.85
CA VAL A 85 -19.51 -12.83 9.09
C VAL A 85 -18.57 -13.96 9.50
N GLN A 86 -19.11 -14.97 10.18
CA GLN A 86 -18.35 -16.19 10.48
C GLN A 86 -18.16 -16.98 9.19
N VAL A 87 -17.09 -16.68 8.47
CA VAL A 87 -16.80 -17.35 7.20
C VAL A 87 -15.65 -18.33 7.37
N SER A 88 -15.93 -19.61 7.18
CA SER A 88 -14.90 -20.64 7.08
C SER A 88 -14.18 -20.51 5.73
N LEU A 89 -12.91 -20.12 5.74
CA LEU A 89 -12.07 -20.07 4.54
C LEU A 89 -11.83 -21.49 3.99
N GLN A 90 -11.97 -21.66 2.67
CA GLN A 90 -11.69 -22.94 2.01
C GLN A 90 -10.45 -22.84 1.10
N SER A 91 -9.62 -23.88 1.08
CA SER A 91 -8.59 -24.02 0.04
C SER A 91 -9.06 -25.01 -1.01
N THR A 92 -9.15 -24.59 -2.27
CA THR A 92 -9.56 -25.43 -3.40
C THR A 92 -8.38 -26.02 -4.16
N THR A 93 -7.19 -25.43 -4.00
CA THR A 93 -5.95 -25.84 -4.66
C THR A 93 -4.88 -26.23 -3.64
N PHE A 94 -4.06 -27.22 -3.98
CA PHE A 94 -2.94 -27.65 -3.12
C PHE A 94 -1.82 -26.60 -3.04
N GLY A 95 -1.57 -25.89 -4.15
CA GLY A 95 -0.55 -24.84 -4.22
C GLY A 95 -1.03 -23.46 -3.73
N GLY A 96 -2.34 -23.26 -3.54
CA GLY A 96 -2.91 -21.96 -3.20
C GLY A 96 -2.36 -21.39 -1.90
N GLN A 97 -2.29 -22.19 -0.84
CA GLN A 97 -1.76 -21.73 0.45
C GLN A 97 -0.30 -21.27 0.34
N PHE A 98 0.52 -22.01 -0.40
CA PHE A 98 1.93 -21.69 -0.61
C PHE A 98 2.11 -20.39 -1.41
N ILE A 99 1.41 -20.27 -2.55
CA ILE A 99 1.51 -19.09 -3.42
C ILE A 99 0.93 -17.85 -2.73
N SER A 100 -0.20 -17.97 -2.03
CA SER A 100 -0.77 -16.86 -1.27
C SER A 100 0.12 -16.43 -0.11
N THR A 101 0.81 -17.37 0.56
CA THR A 101 1.81 -17.02 1.59
C THR A 101 2.99 -16.25 0.99
N ILE A 102 3.49 -16.66 -0.18
CA ILE A 102 4.56 -15.95 -0.88
C ILE A 102 4.10 -14.54 -1.27
N SER A 103 2.92 -14.42 -1.90
CA SER A 103 2.33 -13.13 -2.29
C SER A 103 2.20 -12.20 -1.07
N LEU A 104 1.64 -12.70 0.02
CA LEU A 104 1.51 -11.99 1.29
C LEU A 104 2.86 -11.51 1.82
N ALA A 105 3.87 -12.38 1.84
CA ALA A 105 5.20 -12.03 2.32
C ALA A 105 5.86 -10.95 1.45
N PHE A 106 5.74 -11.03 0.12
CA PHE A 106 6.28 -10.02 -0.80
C PHE A 106 5.56 -8.67 -0.68
N ILE A 107 4.23 -8.66 -0.68
CA ILE A 107 3.45 -7.43 -0.58
C ILE A 107 3.64 -6.79 0.81
N GLY A 108 3.58 -7.60 1.87
CA GLY A 108 3.88 -7.13 3.23
C GLY A 108 5.31 -6.60 3.35
N GLY A 109 6.27 -7.28 2.74
CA GLY A 109 7.67 -6.86 2.70
C GLY A 109 7.84 -5.53 1.98
N PHE A 110 7.12 -5.33 0.87
CA PHE A 110 7.09 -4.06 0.15
C PHE A 110 6.50 -2.93 1.00
N ILE A 111 5.37 -3.17 1.67
CA ILE A 111 4.72 -2.18 2.53
C ILE A 111 5.66 -1.73 3.66
N LEU A 112 6.34 -2.68 4.31
CA LEU A 112 7.29 -2.36 5.39
C LEU A 112 8.58 -1.71 4.87
N ALA A 113 9.05 -2.10 3.68
CA ALA A 113 10.23 -1.52 3.04
C ALA A 113 9.95 -0.13 2.44
N PHE A 114 8.69 0.28 2.32
CA PHE A 114 8.29 1.52 1.62
C PHE A 114 9.08 2.77 2.04
N PRO A 115 9.31 3.06 3.34
CA PRO A 115 10.10 4.22 3.76
C PRO A 115 11.55 4.17 3.24
N TYR A 116 12.13 2.98 3.19
CA TYR A 116 13.48 2.76 2.67
C TYR A 116 13.53 2.87 1.15
N ILE A 117 12.56 2.27 0.44
CA ILE A 117 12.43 2.40 -1.02
C ILE A 117 12.32 3.87 -1.42
N PHE A 118 11.47 4.63 -0.73
CA PHE A 118 11.30 6.04 -1.02
C PHE A 118 12.53 6.87 -0.65
N TRP A 119 13.24 6.51 0.42
CA TRP A 119 14.51 7.15 0.77
C TRP A 119 15.57 6.97 -0.33
N GLU A 120 15.70 5.76 -0.88
CA GLU A 120 16.64 5.44 -1.95
C GLU A 120 16.24 6.14 -3.27
N PHE A 121 14.94 6.18 -3.57
CA PHE A 121 14.38 6.94 -4.70
C PHE A 121 14.62 8.45 -4.54
N TRP A 122 14.42 9.00 -3.35
CA TRP A 122 14.69 10.41 -3.06
C TRP A 122 16.17 10.75 -3.22
N ARG A 123 17.07 9.85 -2.80
CA ARG A 123 18.51 10.02 -2.97
C ARG A 123 18.92 10.10 -4.44
N PHE A 124 18.22 9.41 -5.32
CA PHE A 124 18.40 9.51 -6.77
C PHE A 124 17.89 10.83 -7.36
N ILE A 125 16.77 11.37 -6.85
CA ILE A 125 16.17 12.63 -7.34
C ILE A 125 16.90 13.86 -6.81
N LYS A 126 17.39 13.80 -5.56
CA LYS A 126 18.01 14.93 -4.85
C LYS A 126 19.08 15.68 -5.68
N PRO A 127 20.00 15.01 -6.41
CA PRO A 127 21.00 15.69 -7.24
C PRO A 127 20.40 16.53 -8.38
N ALA A 128 19.19 16.20 -8.85
CA ALA A 128 18.52 16.88 -9.96
C ALA A 128 17.74 18.15 -9.52
N LEU A 129 17.62 18.41 -8.22
CA LEU A 129 16.84 19.54 -7.66
C LEU A 129 17.74 20.74 -7.32
N ARG A 130 17.21 21.95 -7.47
CA ARG A 130 17.96 23.18 -7.10
C ARG A 130 18.09 23.30 -5.59
N GLN A 131 19.15 23.97 -5.12
CA GLN A 131 19.39 24.14 -3.68
C GLN A 131 18.23 24.81 -2.93
N LYS A 132 17.52 25.77 -3.55
CA LYS A 132 16.33 26.40 -2.95
C LYS A 132 15.14 25.45 -2.79
N GLU A 133 15.09 24.36 -3.57
CA GLU A 133 14.03 23.36 -3.50
C GLU A 133 14.34 22.28 -2.45
N LEU A 134 15.63 22.04 -2.18
CA LEU A 134 16.09 21.07 -1.18
C LEU A 134 15.64 21.41 0.24
N ASP A 135 15.59 22.69 0.61
CA ASP A 135 15.21 23.12 1.97
C ASP A 135 13.77 22.72 2.32
N GLY A 136 12.87 22.70 1.32
CA GLY A 136 11.48 22.28 1.49
C GLY A 136 11.28 20.77 1.52
N THR A 137 12.34 19.98 1.33
CA THR A 137 12.24 18.52 1.13
C THR A 137 12.73 17.70 2.31
N ARG A 138 13.29 18.34 3.35
CA ARG A 138 13.84 17.67 4.53
C ARG A 138 12.84 16.72 5.21
N PHE A 139 11.54 17.04 5.18
CA PHE A 139 10.48 16.23 5.77
C PHE A 139 9.63 15.46 4.75
N VAL A 140 9.99 15.46 3.46
CA VAL A 140 9.20 14.80 2.41
C VAL A 140 9.13 13.29 2.65
N ILE A 141 10.24 12.66 3.04
CA ILE A 141 10.29 11.22 3.29
C ILE A 141 9.36 10.83 4.46
N PHE A 142 9.29 11.66 5.49
CA PHE A 142 8.37 11.46 6.61
C PHE A 142 6.91 11.57 6.14
N TRP A 143 6.56 12.62 5.40
CA TRP A 143 5.19 12.83 4.92
C TRP A 143 4.75 11.72 3.95
N VAL A 144 5.60 11.32 3.01
CA VAL A 144 5.33 10.20 2.10
C VAL A 144 5.10 8.92 2.89
N SER A 145 6.03 8.55 3.77
CA SER A 145 5.84 7.33 4.58
C SER A 145 4.56 7.40 5.42
N PHE A 146 4.25 8.56 5.98
CA PHE A 146 3.03 8.78 6.76
C PHE A 146 1.76 8.60 5.91
N PHE A 147 1.69 9.21 4.72
CA PHE A 147 0.52 9.09 3.84
C PHE A 147 0.35 7.67 3.31
N PHE A 148 1.44 6.97 2.95
CA PHE A 148 1.39 5.57 2.55
C PHE A 148 0.83 4.67 3.65
N PHE A 149 1.37 4.76 4.88
CA PHE A 149 0.87 3.95 5.99
C PHE A 149 -0.54 4.35 6.42
N LEU A 150 -0.91 5.63 6.31
CA LEU A 150 -2.28 6.07 6.51
C LEU A 150 -3.23 5.46 5.47
N GLY A 151 -2.83 5.43 4.20
CA GLY A 151 -3.58 4.79 3.12
C GLY A 151 -3.68 3.27 3.29
N ALA A 152 -2.58 2.61 3.66
CA ALA A 152 -2.56 1.18 3.96
C ALA A 152 -3.45 0.85 5.17
N ALA A 153 -3.40 1.67 6.22
CA ALA A 153 -4.28 1.55 7.37
C ALA A 153 -5.75 1.79 6.98
N PHE A 154 -6.04 2.78 6.14
CA PHE A 154 -7.38 3.01 5.62
C PHE A 154 -7.91 1.81 4.82
N GLY A 155 -7.07 1.24 3.94
CA GLY A 155 -7.39 0.04 3.17
C GLY A 155 -7.68 -1.18 4.05
N PHE A 156 -6.82 -1.44 5.05
CA PHE A 156 -6.97 -2.56 5.96
C PHE A 156 -8.12 -2.39 6.94
N PHE A 157 -8.15 -1.24 7.65
CA PHE A 157 -9.09 -1.02 8.73
C PHE A 157 -10.47 -0.65 8.25
N LEU A 158 -10.65 0.13 7.18
CA LEU A 158 -11.97 0.60 6.76
C LEU A 158 -12.51 -0.16 5.54
N LEU A 159 -11.73 -0.23 4.45
CA LEU A 159 -12.23 -0.81 3.21
C LEU A 159 -12.31 -2.34 3.25
N GLY A 160 -11.34 -3.00 3.89
CA GLY A 160 -11.36 -4.46 4.10
C GLY A 160 -12.69 -4.96 4.68
N PRO A 161 -13.09 -4.54 5.90
CA PRO A 161 -14.32 -5.01 6.51
C PRO A 161 -15.58 -4.61 5.72
N PHE A 162 -15.60 -3.44 5.09
CA PHE A 162 -16.71 -3.01 4.24
C PHE A 162 -16.86 -3.92 3.01
N THR A 163 -15.76 -4.18 2.29
CA THR A 163 -15.75 -5.05 1.11
C THR A 163 -16.16 -6.47 1.46
N PHE A 164 -15.60 -7.07 2.52
CA PHE A 164 -15.95 -8.44 2.89
C PHE A 164 -17.37 -8.58 3.44
N ASN A 165 -17.88 -7.59 4.19
CA ASN A 165 -19.28 -7.59 4.63
C ASN A 165 -20.24 -7.47 3.44
N PHE A 166 -19.94 -6.59 2.49
CA PHE A 166 -20.72 -6.45 1.25
C PHE A 166 -20.70 -7.75 0.43
N LEU A 167 -19.52 -8.34 0.18
CA LEU A 167 -19.36 -9.58 -0.58
C LEU A 167 -20.07 -10.77 0.07
N ALA A 168 -20.04 -10.86 1.41
CA ALA A 168 -20.72 -11.91 2.14
C ALA A 168 -22.26 -11.72 2.16
N GLY A 169 -22.73 -10.46 2.22
CA GLY A 169 -24.15 -10.13 2.17
C GLY A 169 -24.74 -10.24 0.76
N PHE A 170 -23.91 -10.23 -0.28
CA PHE A 170 -24.35 -10.32 -1.67
C PHE A 170 -24.66 -11.77 -2.05
N GLN A 171 -25.95 -12.10 -2.17
CA GLN A 171 -26.42 -13.41 -2.60
C GLN A 171 -27.22 -13.30 -3.90
N LEU A 172 -26.90 -14.17 -4.86
CA LEU A 172 -27.61 -14.28 -6.12
C LEU A 172 -28.65 -15.40 -6.06
N GLY A 173 -29.91 -15.06 -6.37
CA GLY A 173 -31.02 -16.00 -6.45
C GLY A 173 -31.77 -16.21 -5.13
N THR A 174 -33.07 -15.96 -5.15
CA THR A 174 -33.99 -16.08 -3.99
C THR A 174 -34.29 -17.52 -3.55
N LYS A 175 -33.73 -18.52 -4.24
CA LYS A 175 -33.97 -19.95 -3.98
C LYS A 175 -32.92 -20.59 -3.06
N GLY A 176 -31.92 -19.85 -2.57
CA GLY A 176 -30.97 -20.35 -1.58
C GLY A 176 -30.09 -21.52 -2.03
N MET A 177 -29.94 -21.74 -3.34
CA MET A 177 -29.17 -22.87 -3.91
C MET A 177 -27.66 -22.63 -3.92
N LEU A 178 -27.20 -21.42 -3.61
CA LEU A 178 -25.78 -21.04 -3.64
C LEU A 178 -25.29 -20.75 -2.22
N ILE A 179 -24.26 -21.49 -1.79
CA ILE A 179 -23.55 -21.24 -0.55
C ILE A 179 -22.20 -20.62 -0.90
N THR A 180 -22.04 -19.33 -0.64
CA THR A 180 -20.78 -18.61 -0.89
C THR A 180 -19.77 -18.95 0.20
N LYS A 181 -18.72 -19.69 -0.16
CA LYS A 181 -17.55 -19.94 0.69
C LYS A 181 -16.32 -19.31 0.02
N PRO A 182 -15.77 -18.19 0.53
CA PRO A 182 -14.58 -17.57 -0.03
C PRO A 182 -13.37 -18.48 0.13
N THR A 183 -12.50 -18.45 -0.88
CA THR A 183 -11.24 -19.17 -0.81
C THR A 183 -10.19 -18.37 -0.04
N LEU A 184 -9.19 -19.05 0.51
CA LEU A 184 -8.05 -18.41 1.16
C LEU A 184 -7.32 -17.46 0.20
N THR A 185 -7.13 -17.89 -1.04
CA THR A 185 -6.41 -17.11 -2.06
C THR A 185 -7.17 -15.84 -2.41
N ASP A 186 -8.48 -15.94 -2.67
CA ASP A 186 -9.31 -14.76 -2.95
C ASP A 186 -9.30 -13.79 -1.76
N TYR A 187 -9.32 -14.30 -0.54
CA TYR A 187 -9.28 -13.47 0.67
C TYR A 187 -7.98 -12.67 0.76
N ILE A 188 -6.83 -13.37 0.66
CA ILE A 188 -5.51 -12.75 0.76
C ILE A 188 -5.32 -11.75 -0.37
N ASP A 189 -5.59 -12.14 -1.62
CA ASP A 189 -5.36 -11.29 -2.78
C ASP A 189 -6.20 -10.01 -2.72
N ASN A 190 -7.51 -10.12 -2.41
CA ASN A 190 -8.38 -8.96 -2.25
C ASN A 190 -7.92 -8.05 -1.11
N LEU A 191 -7.56 -8.62 0.04
CA LEU A 191 -7.09 -7.83 1.18
C LEU A 191 -5.78 -7.11 0.85
N THR A 192 -4.79 -7.81 0.29
CA THR A 192 -3.50 -7.21 -0.06
C THR A 192 -3.61 -6.17 -1.16
N ASN A 193 -4.47 -6.40 -2.16
CA ASN A 193 -4.71 -5.44 -3.25
C ASN A 193 -5.38 -4.17 -2.71
N LEU A 194 -6.33 -4.28 -1.79
CA LEU A 194 -6.95 -3.12 -1.15
C LEU A 194 -5.93 -2.31 -0.34
N ILE A 195 -5.10 -2.96 0.48
CA ILE A 195 -4.08 -2.30 1.29
C ILE A 195 -3.06 -1.57 0.40
N LEU A 196 -2.51 -2.28 -0.59
CA LEU A 196 -1.50 -1.74 -1.49
C LEU A 196 -2.07 -0.62 -2.38
N GLY A 197 -3.25 -0.86 -2.96
CA GLY A 197 -3.94 0.11 -3.80
C GLY A 197 -4.25 1.41 -3.06
N CYS A 198 -4.74 1.31 -1.82
CA CYS A 198 -5.00 2.49 -0.98
C CYS A 198 -3.72 3.20 -0.55
N GLY A 199 -2.68 2.45 -0.18
CA GLY A 199 -1.37 3.02 0.14
C GLY A 199 -0.81 3.85 -1.02
N ILE A 200 -0.83 3.30 -2.24
CA ILE A 200 -0.36 4.00 -3.44
C ILE A 200 -1.28 5.18 -3.80
N ALA A 201 -2.61 5.02 -3.70
CA ALA A 201 -3.55 6.10 -3.99
C ALA A 201 -3.36 7.31 -3.06
N PHE A 202 -3.00 7.08 -1.80
CA PHE A 202 -2.73 8.15 -0.82
C PHE A 202 -1.40 8.87 -1.05
N GLU A 203 -0.54 8.38 -1.96
CA GLU A 203 0.64 9.11 -2.42
C GLU A 203 0.33 10.14 -3.51
N LEU A 204 -0.80 9.99 -4.22
CA LEU A 204 -1.19 10.91 -5.29
C LEU A 204 -1.25 12.38 -4.84
N PRO A 205 -1.80 12.74 -3.65
CA PRO A 205 -1.76 14.11 -3.15
C PRO A 205 -0.34 14.63 -2.91
N VAL A 206 0.54 13.80 -2.36
CA VAL A 206 1.93 14.18 -2.06
C VAL A 206 2.71 14.38 -3.35
N LEU A 207 2.53 13.48 -4.32
CA LEU A 207 3.10 13.61 -5.66
C LEU A 207 2.57 14.85 -6.40
N ALA A 208 1.26 15.11 -6.35
CA ALA A 208 0.67 16.30 -6.98
C ALA A 208 1.21 17.60 -6.36
N TYR A 209 1.35 17.65 -5.03
CA TYR A 209 1.97 18.78 -4.34
C TYR A 209 3.44 18.98 -4.75
N ALA A 210 4.23 17.90 -4.78
CA ALA A 210 5.62 17.97 -5.19
C ALA A 210 5.76 18.45 -6.64
N LEU A 211 4.99 17.89 -7.57
CA LEU A 211 5.01 18.26 -9.00
C LEU A 211 4.55 19.70 -9.25
N THR A 212 3.58 20.19 -8.47
CA THR A 212 3.13 21.59 -8.57
C THR A 212 4.17 22.56 -8.03
N LYS A 213 4.91 22.19 -6.97
CA LYS A 213 5.98 23.01 -6.40
C LYS A 213 7.20 23.12 -7.32
N ILE A 214 7.54 22.05 -8.05
CA ILE A 214 8.61 22.03 -9.06
C ILE A 214 8.17 22.74 -10.36
N GLY A 215 6.87 23.03 -10.52
CA GLY A 215 6.33 23.73 -11.69
C GLY A 215 6.09 22.85 -12.92
N ILE A 216 6.21 21.52 -12.78
CA ILE A 216 5.89 20.57 -13.86
C ILE A 216 4.38 20.55 -14.13
N VAL A 217 3.58 20.70 -13.08
CA VAL A 217 2.11 20.65 -13.15
C VAL A 217 1.53 21.94 -12.59
N THR A 218 0.53 22.53 -13.24
CA THR A 218 -0.20 23.69 -12.70
C THR A 218 -1.55 23.28 -12.09
N PRO A 219 -2.07 23.98 -11.08
CA PRO A 219 -3.42 23.74 -10.55
C PRO A 219 -4.52 23.82 -11.62
N MET A 220 -4.29 24.65 -12.65
CA MET A 220 -5.21 24.81 -13.78
C MET A 220 -5.24 23.56 -14.68
N MET A 221 -4.07 22.96 -14.95
CA MET A 221 -3.97 21.68 -15.65
C MET A 221 -4.66 20.56 -14.86
N LEU A 222 -4.45 20.48 -13.54
CA LEU A 222 -5.12 19.48 -12.69
C LEU A 222 -6.65 19.62 -12.73
N LYS A 223 -7.17 20.85 -12.77
CA LYS A 223 -8.62 21.10 -12.86
C LYS A 223 -9.20 20.67 -14.21
N SER A 224 -8.50 20.96 -15.31
CA SER A 224 -8.93 20.57 -16.66
C SER A 224 -8.87 19.04 -16.88
N SER A 225 -7.87 18.37 -16.30
CA SER A 225 -7.65 16.93 -16.46
C SER A 225 -8.55 16.04 -15.61
N ARG A 226 -9.43 16.60 -14.75
CA ARG A 226 -10.34 15.82 -13.89
C ARG A 226 -11.21 14.83 -14.66
N LYS A 227 -11.64 15.20 -15.87
CA LYS A 227 -12.44 14.33 -16.75
C LYS A 227 -11.69 13.05 -17.12
N TYR A 228 -10.37 13.11 -17.30
CA TYR A 228 -9.55 11.93 -17.59
C TYR A 228 -9.28 11.13 -16.32
N ALA A 229 -9.05 11.81 -15.18
CA ALA A 229 -8.84 11.15 -13.89
C ALA A 229 -10.04 10.27 -13.49
N ILE A 230 -11.27 10.72 -13.73
CA ILE A 230 -12.49 9.92 -13.47
C ILE A 230 -12.49 8.64 -14.30
N VAL A 231 -12.09 8.70 -15.57
CA VAL A 231 -12.00 7.51 -16.44
C VAL A 231 -10.92 6.55 -15.94
N VAL A 232 -9.75 7.06 -15.56
CA VAL A 232 -8.66 6.23 -15.01
C VAL A 232 -9.09 5.53 -13.71
N ILE A 233 -9.78 6.24 -12.81
CA ILE A 233 -10.33 5.68 -11.57
C ILE A 233 -11.36 4.58 -11.84
N LEU A 234 -12.05 4.61 -12.98
CA LEU A 234 -13.03 3.59 -13.37
C LEU A 234 -12.37 2.35 -14.01
N ILE A 235 -11.15 2.49 -14.51
CA ILE A 235 -10.37 1.41 -15.15
C ILE A 235 -9.59 0.62 -14.09
N VAL A 236 -9.04 1.32 -13.10
CA VAL A 236 -8.27 0.75 -11.97
C VAL A 236 -9.20 0.13 -10.95
#